data_AF-A0A923S5W9-F1
#
_entry.id   AF-A0A923S5W9-F1
#
_cell.length_a   1.000
_cell.length_b   1.000
_cell.length_c   1.000
_cell.angle_alpha   90.00
_cell.angle_beta   90.00
_cell.angle_gamma   90.00
#
_symmetry.space_group_name_H-M   'P 1'
#
loop_
_entity.id
_entity.type
_entity.pdbx_description
1 polymer ?
#
loop_
_entity_poly.entity_id
_entity_poly.type
_entity_poly.pdbx_seq_one_letter_code
_entity_poly.pdbx_strand_id
1 'polypeptide(L)'
;MTEPTRLYAITPKGRQVLRGPTVWCLTAHLRDVLVLCDPAISMAHLRQTMPRESLNAALFALWDLGLVDGPPVEAPDHSQWEFDARSRPIGPLPRARKARPVEGAPARAA
;
A
#
# COMPACT_ATOMS: atom_id res chain seq x y z
N MET A 1 -13.86 26.81 -21.34
CA MET A 1 -13.62 26.87 -19.89
C MET A 1 -12.50 25.89 -19.60
N THR A 2 -11.28 26.38 -19.46
CA THR A 2 -10.09 25.57 -19.16
C THR A 2 -10.16 25.22 -17.68
N GLU A 3 -10.53 24.00 -17.33
CA GLU A 3 -10.40 23.54 -15.95
C GLU A 3 -8.96 23.78 -15.50
N PRO A 4 -8.71 24.38 -14.33
CA PRO A 4 -7.34 24.54 -13.85
C PRO A 4 -6.73 23.15 -13.73
N THR A 5 -5.63 22.92 -14.45
CA THR A 5 -4.91 21.65 -14.39
C THR A 5 -4.46 21.42 -12.95
N ARG A 6 -5.24 20.64 -12.20
CA ARG A 6 -4.93 20.22 -10.83
C ARG A 6 -3.78 19.23 -10.92
N LEU A 7 -2.57 19.74 -10.71
CA LEU A 7 -1.34 18.96 -10.73
C LEU A 7 -1.03 18.45 -9.33
N TYR A 8 -0.65 17.17 -9.25
CA TYR A 8 -0.10 16.54 -8.07
C TYR A 8 1.37 16.25 -8.33
N ALA A 9 2.22 16.51 -7.34
CA ALA A 9 3.66 16.31 -7.44
C ALA A 9 4.18 15.63 -6.18
N ILE A 10 5.17 14.75 -6.34
CA ILE A 10 5.84 14.14 -5.20
C ILE A 10 6.69 15.16 -4.42
N THR A 11 6.53 15.17 -3.09
CA THR A 11 7.36 16.02 -2.20
C THR A 11 8.77 15.44 -2.04
N PRO A 12 9.73 16.19 -1.49
CA PRO A 12 11.02 15.63 -1.08
C PRO A 12 10.88 14.46 -0.09
N LYS A 13 9.88 14.53 0.81
CA LYS A 13 9.56 13.45 1.76
C LYS A 13 9.03 12.22 1.04
N GLY A 14 8.11 12.39 0.08
CA GLY A 14 7.61 11.33 -0.78
C GLY A 14 8.74 10.62 -1.54
N ARG A 15 9.68 11.38 -2.11
CA ARG A 15 10.85 10.82 -2.79
C ARG A 15 11.77 10.03 -1.86
N GLN A 16 11.98 10.50 -0.63
CA GLN A 16 12.72 9.75 0.37
C GLN A 16 12.01 8.45 0.75
N VAL A 17 10.68 8.47 0.87
CA VAL A 17 9.88 7.25 1.14
C VAL A 17 9.99 6.26 -0.01
N LEU A 18 9.87 6.69 -1.27
CA LEU A 18 10.02 5.80 -2.43
C LEU A 18 11.40 5.14 -2.54
N ARG A 19 12.45 5.84 -2.11
CA ARG A 19 13.84 5.35 -2.16
C ARG A 19 14.27 4.62 -0.89
N GLY A 20 13.46 4.68 0.16
CA GLY A 20 13.79 4.18 1.49
C GLY A 20 13.08 2.87 1.83
N PRO A 21 13.42 2.26 2.97
CA PRO A 21 12.74 1.06 3.46
C PRO A 21 11.27 1.34 3.82
N THR A 22 10.89 2.60 4.05
CA THR A 22 9.52 3.01 4.36
C THR A 22 8.54 2.70 3.23
N VAL A 23 9.01 2.51 1.98
CA VAL A 23 8.18 2.07 0.85
C VAL A 23 7.48 0.74 1.11
N TRP A 24 8.09 -0.14 1.92
CA TRP A 24 7.52 -1.44 2.30
C TRP A 24 6.34 -1.32 3.28
N CYS A 25 6.23 -0.18 3.97
CA CYS A 25 5.10 0.12 4.84
C CYS A 25 3.88 0.68 4.07
N LEU A 26 4.06 1.06 2.80
CA LEU A 26 2.97 1.47 1.93
C LEU A 26 2.31 0.24 1.29
N THR A 27 0.98 0.29 1.18
CA THR A 27 0.25 -0.66 0.33
C THR A 27 0.70 -0.51 -1.13
N ALA A 28 0.55 -1.57 -1.92
CA ALA A 28 0.89 -1.53 -3.34
C ALA A 28 0.19 -0.36 -4.06
N HIS A 29 -1.10 -0.16 -3.76
CA HIS A 29 -1.91 0.92 -4.31
C HIS A 29 -1.36 2.32 -3.99
N LEU A 30 -0.97 2.59 -2.74
CA LEU A 30 -0.39 3.88 -2.35
C LEU A 30 0.98 4.11 -3.00
N ARG A 31 1.76 3.04 -3.15
CA ARG A 31 3.07 3.09 -3.82
C ARG A 31 2.92 3.45 -5.29
N ASP A 32 1.98 2.82 -5.99
CA ASP A 32 1.74 3.08 -7.42
C ASP A 32 1.28 4.53 -7.65
N VAL A 33 0.36 5.03 -6.83
CA VAL A 33 -0.07 6.44 -6.89
C VAL A 33 1.08 7.40 -6.60
N LEU A 34 1.92 7.09 -5.61
CA LEU A 34 3.07 7.92 -5.27
C LEU A 34 4.11 7.96 -6.40
N VAL A 35 4.36 6.84 -7.08
CA VAL A 35 5.23 6.76 -8.27
C VAL A 35 4.63 7.53 -9.45
N LEU A 36 3.32 7.44 -9.68
CA LEU A 36 2.66 8.20 -10.75
C LEU A 36 2.73 9.72 -10.56
N CYS A 37 2.91 10.18 -9.32
CA CYS A 37 3.13 11.60 -9.01
C CYS A 37 4.58 12.07 -9.23
N ASP A 38 5.45 11.20 -9.75
CA ASP A 38 6.83 11.50 -10.14
C ASP A 38 7.05 11.15 -11.63
N PRO A 39 6.99 12.10 -12.59
CA PRO A 39 6.94 13.56 -12.41
C PRO A 39 5.53 14.11 -12.11
N ALA A 40 5.41 15.43 -11.91
CA ALA A 40 4.14 16.08 -11.64
C ALA A 40 3.07 15.74 -12.70
N ILE A 41 1.91 15.28 -12.24
CA ILE A 41 0.86 14.66 -13.06
C ILE A 41 -0.48 15.33 -12.82
N SER A 42 -1.33 15.39 -13.85
CA SER A 42 -2.68 15.95 -13.73
C SER A 42 -3.68 14.94 -13.18
N MET A 43 -4.69 15.43 -12.45
CA MET A 43 -5.82 14.61 -11.99
C MET A 43 -6.51 13.86 -13.14
N ALA A 44 -6.60 14.47 -14.32
CA ALA A 44 -7.21 13.86 -15.49
C ALA A 44 -6.46 12.59 -15.93
N HIS A 45 -5.13 12.61 -15.86
CA HIS A 45 -4.31 11.45 -16.21
C HIS A 45 -4.37 10.36 -15.13
N LEU A 46 -4.36 10.73 -13.84
CA LEU A 46 -4.54 9.78 -12.74
C LEU A 46 -5.89 9.06 -12.79
N ARG A 47 -6.96 9.72 -13.24
CA ARG A 47 -8.28 9.10 -13.39
C ARG A 47 -8.36 8.11 -14.56
N GLN A 48 -7.43 8.18 -15.51
CA GLN A 48 -7.36 7.20 -16.61
C GLN A 48 -6.71 5.90 -16.15
N THR A 49 -5.85 5.94 -15.13
CA THR A 49 -5.12 4.76 -14.64
C THR A 49 -5.90 3.96 -13.61
N MET A 50 -6.85 4.58 -12.89
CA MET A 50 -7.55 3.91 -11.79
C MET A 50 -8.94 4.49 -11.46
N PRO A 51 -9.80 3.72 -10.77
CA PRO A 51 -11.13 4.16 -10.35
C PRO A 51 -11.08 5.41 -9.46
N ARG A 52 -12.05 6.31 -9.63
CA ARG A 52 -12.10 7.63 -8.96
C ARG A 52 -12.09 7.52 -7.44
N GLU A 53 -12.85 6.58 -6.88
CA GLU A 53 -13.01 6.41 -5.43
C GLU A 53 -11.69 5.95 -4.79
N SER A 54 -11.08 4.90 -5.34
CA SER A 54 -9.78 4.38 -4.90
C SER A 54 -8.65 5.39 -5.09
N LEU A 55 -8.71 6.22 -6.13
CA LEU A 55 -7.75 7.29 -6.38
C LEU A 55 -7.86 8.41 -5.34
N ASN A 56 -9.08 8.89 -5.06
CA ASN A 56 -9.31 9.95 -4.08
C ASN A 56 -8.84 9.52 -2.68
N ALA A 57 -9.17 8.29 -2.28
CA ALA A 57 -8.69 7.67 -1.06
C ALA A 57 -7.15 7.67 -0.96
N ALA A 58 -6.48 7.23 -2.02
CA ALA A 58 -5.03 7.16 -2.05
C ALA A 58 -4.37 8.55 -2.04
N LEU A 59 -4.88 9.50 -2.84
CA LEU A 59 -4.38 10.87 -2.87
C LEU A 59 -4.58 11.57 -1.53
N PHE A 60 -5.73 11.37 -0.89
CA PHE A 60 -5.99 11.89 0.45
C PHE A 60 -4.98 11.35 1.47
N ALA A 61 -4.76 10.03 1.50
CA ALA A 61 -3.80 9.42 2.42
C ALA A 61 -2.36 9.90 2.17
N LEU A 62 -1.94 10.00 0.91
CA LEU A 62 -0.60 10.50 0.57
C LEU A 62 -0.43 11.99 0.90
N TRP A 63 -1.49 12.80 0.74
CA TRP A 63 -1.49 14.22 1.06
C TRP A 63 -1.46 14.45 2.58
N ASP A 64 -2.26 13.71 3.35
CA ASP A 64 -2.26 13.74 4.83
C ASP A 64 -0.90 13.34 5.42
N LEU A 65 -0.25 12.34 4.83
CA LEU A 65 1.11 11.94 5.18
C LEU A 65 2.20 12.93 4.72
N GLY A 66 1.84 13.97 3.96
CA GLY A 66 2.75 14.97 3.39
C GLY A 66 3.71 14.38 2.36
N LEU A 67 3.32 13.33 1.65
CA LEU A 67 4.13 12.66 0.63
C LEU A 67 3.92 13.26 -0.77
N VAL A 68 2.72 13.79 -1.04
CA VAL A 68 2.39 14.50 -2.27
C VAL A 68 1.94 15.93 -1.98
N ASP A 69 2.24 16.82 -2.90
CA ASP A 69 1.80 18.21 -2.91
C ASP A 69 0.77 18.39 -4.03
N GLY A 70 -0.21 19.26 -3.83
CA GLY A 70 -1.31 19.45 -4.76
C GLY A 70 -2.55 20.10 -4.16
N PRO A 71 -3.61 20.27 -4.97
CA PRO A 71 -4.87 20.82 -4.49
C PRO A 71 -5.51 19.92 -3.42
N PRO A 72 -6.26 20.50 -2.47
CA PRO A 72 -6.89 19.74 -1.41
C PRO A 72 -7.84 18.69 -1.99
N VAL A 73 -7.72 17.47 -1.49
CA VAL A 73 -8.56 16.32 -1.86
C VAL A 73 -9.64 16.18 -0.80
N GLU A 74 -10.89 15.97 -1.22
CA GLU A 74 -11.99 15.71 -0.28
C GLU A 74 -11.72 14.41 0.47
N ALA A 75 -11.97 14.42 1.78
CA ALA A 75 -11.86 13.22 2.59
C ALA A 75 -12.85 12.17 2.04
N PRO A 76 -12.39 10.94 1.77
CA PRO A 76 -13.27 9.88 1.32
C PRO A 76 -14.33 9.58 2.39
N ASP A 77 -15.55 9.25 1.97
CA ASP A 77 -16.59 8.82 2.90
C ASP A 77 -16.17 7.49 3.53
N HIS A 78 -15.78 7.54 4.81
CA HIS A 78 -15.23 6.41 5.53
C HIS A 78 -16.26 5.29 5.76
N SER A 79 -17.55 5.49 5.44
CA SER A 79 -18.59 4.45 5.53
C SER A 79 -18.33 3.30 4.56
N GLN A 80 -17.46 3.48 3.56
CA GLN A 80 -17.05 2.43 2.61
C GLN A 80 -15.79 1.66 3.03
N TRP A 81 -15.10 2.10 4.09
CA TRP A 81 -13.96 1.39 4.68
C TRP A 81 -14.33 0.61 5.94
N GLU A 82 -15.58 0.17 6.04
CA GLU A 82 -15.88 -1.03 6.80
C GLU A 82 -15.04 -2.16 6.19
N PHE A 83 -13.80 -2.27 6.69
CA PHE A 83 -12.90 -3.37 6.46
C PHE A 83 -13.77 -4.60 6.67
N ASP A 84 -13.85 -5.47 5.67
CA ASP A 84 -14.49 -6.77 5.76
C ASP A 84 -13.74 -7.59 6.83
N ALA A 85 -14.01 -7.26 8.09
CA ALA A 85 -13.62 -7.97 9.30
C ALA A 85 -14.57 -9.16 9.51
N ARG A 86 -15.38 -9.47 8.49
CA ARG A 86 -16.33 -10.57 8.46
C ARG A 86 -16.04 -11.48 7.28
N SER A 87 -14.91 -12.18 7.29
CA SER A 87 -14.83 -13.60 6.86
C SER A 87 -13.41 -14.15 6.83
N ARG A 88 -12.81 -14.43 8.00
CA ARG A 88 -12.12 -15.72 8.23
C ARG A 88 -12.24 -16.08 9.71
N PRO A 89 -12.96 -17.14 10.09
CA PRO A 89 -12.71 -17.75 11.39
C PRO A 89 -11.23 -18.12 11.40
N ILE A 90 -10.48 -17.62 12.39
CA ILE A 90 -9.17 -18.15 12.73
C ILE A 90 -9.44 -19.58 13.22
N GLY A 91 -9.47 -20.53 12.30
CA GLY A 91 -9.37 -21.94 12.63
C GLY A 91 -8.09 -22.15 13.47
N PRO A 92 -8.11 -23.08 14.43
CA PRO A 92 -6.98 -23.26 15.34
C PRO A 92 -5.69 -23.51 14.55
N LEU A 93 -4.68 -22.66 14.81
CA LEU A 93 -3.32 -22.82 14.30
C LEU A 93 -2.85 -24.26 14.51
N PRO A 94 -2.46 -25.02 13.47
CA PRO A 94 -1.78 -26.29 13.67
C PRO A 94 -0.45 -26.00 14.35
N ARG A 95 -0.31 -26.48 15.59
CA ARG A 95 0.92 -26.42 16.40
C ARG A 95 2.11 -26.90 15.56
N ALA A 96 3.14 -26.06 15.55
CA ALA A 96 4.38 -26.26 14.84
C ALA A 96 5.04 -27.63 15.11
N ARG A 97 5.54 -28.19 14.00
CA ARG A 97 6.67 -29.12 13.84
C ARG A 97 7.41 -29.53 15.12
N LYS A 98 7.39 -30.83 15.43
CA LYS A 98 8.53 -31.45 16.13
C LYS A 98 9.64 -31.80 15.13
N ALA A 99 10.84 -31.42 15.51
CA ALA A 99 12.08 -31.55 14.77
C ALA A 99 12.45 -33.00 14.45
N ARG A 100 13.08 -33.19 13.27
CA ARG A 100 13.88 -34.38 12.93
C ARG A 100 14.98 -34.59 13.99
N PRO A 101 15.20 -35.81 14.47
CA PRO A 101 16.52 -36.26 14.86
C PRO A 101 17.22 -36.88 13.63
N VAL A 102 18.40 -36.36 13.32
CA VAL A 102 19.43 -37.00 12.49
C VAL A 102 20.45 -37.59 13.45
N GLU A 103 20.57 -38.92 13.51
CA GLU A 103 21.74 -39.68 14.02
C GLU A 103 21.43 -41.17 13.73
N GLY A 104 22.18 -41.87 12.89
CA GLY A 104 23.52 -42.36 13.21
C GLY A 104 23.40 -43.83 13.67
N ALA A 105 23.54 -44.78 12.75
CA ALA A 105 23.80 -46.20 13.06
C ALA A 105 25.18 -46.34 13.76
N PRO A 106 25.60 -47.50 14.34
CA PRO A 106 25.03 -48.86 14.30
C PRO A 106 25.05 -49.63 15.65
N ALA A 107 24.35 -50.78 15.77
CA ALA A 107 24.75 -51.82 16.73
C ALA A 107 24.25 -53.23 16.34
N ARG A 108 25.24 -54.11 16.18
CA ARG A 108 25.25 -55.58 16.18
C ARG A 108 24.02 -56.29 16.77
N ALA A 109 23.57 -57.33 16.08
CA ALA A 109 22.88 -58.48 16.67
C ALA A 109 23.67 -59.75 16.35
N ALA A 110 23.65 -60.66 17.32
CA ALA A 110 24.44 -61.88 17.47
C ALA A 110 24.08 -63.01 16.48
#